data_AF-A0A941LF51-F1
#
_entry.id   AF-A0A941LF51-F1
#
_cell.length_a   1.000
_cell.length_b   1.000
_cell.length_c   1.000
_cell.angle_alpha   90.00
_cell.angle_beta   90.00
_cell.angle_gamma   90.00
#
_symmetry.space_group_name_H-M   'P 1'
#
loop_
_entity.id
_entity.type
_entity.pdbx_description
1 polymer ?
#
loop_
_entity_poly.entity_id
_entity_poly.type
_entity_poly.pdbx_seq_one_letter_code
_entity_poly.pdbx_strand_id
1 'polypeptide(L)'
;MGILYREKKGWGYRLTTVLLLCLVIMSGCGGPWRDRYLDKGLKTLTQDEIAEKFGPPSTAKTPVLGGNTVWTYRVPMGDREVHPWDPSSLTSGRKTKAAPSPSPFGKSLAGSEEPYREPLYCYRYTLSFDEDKRLKDWKREECVPRPTEEGTESQ
;
A
#
# COMPACT_ATOMS: atom_id res chain seq x y z
N MET A 1 -52.85 -26.04 -16.29
CA MET A 1 -51.56 -25.53 -16.79
C MET A 1 -50.89 -24.64 -15.74
N GLY A 2 -50.09 -25.19 -14.82
CA GLY A 2 -49.51 -24.34 -13.75
C GLY A 2 -48.25 -24.85 -13.05
N ILE A 3 -47.65 -25.97 -13.47
CA ILE A 3 -46.56 -26.62 -12.71
C ILE A 3 -45.17 -26.42 -13.37
N LEU A 4 -45.08 -25.83 -14.57
CA LEU A 4 -43.79 -25.66 -15.27
C LEU A 4 -43.07 -24.32 -15.06
N TYR A 5 -43.64 -23.37 -14.30
CA TYR A 5 -43.04 -22.02 -14.15
C TYR A 5 -42.26 -21.79 -12.86
N ARG A 6 -42.22 -22.75 -11.94
CA ARG A 6 -41.62 -22.57 -10.60
C ARG A 6 -40.16 -23.02 -10.49
N GLU A 7 -39.66 -23.79 -11.46
CA GLU A 7 -38.35 -24.46 -11.37
C GLU A 7 -37.19 -23.66 -12.00
N LYS A 8 -37.47 -22.64 -12.81
CA LYS A 8 -36.42 -21.79 -13.42
C LYS A 8 -35.84 -20.72 -12.48
N LYS A 9 -36.49 -20.44 -11.34
CA LYS A 9 -36.06 -19.39 -10.42
C LYS A 9 -34.85 -19.79 -9.57
N GLY A 10 -34.73 -21.07 -9.20
CA GLY A 10 -33.65 -21.56 -8.34
C GLY A 10 -32.28 -21.61 -9.02
N TRP A 11 -32.24 -22.00 -10.30
CA TRP A 11 -30.99 -22.02 -11.07
C TRP A 11 -30.51 -20.59 -11.37
N GLY A 12 -31.42 -19.69 -11.78
CA GLY A 12 -31.10 -18.28 -11.99
C GLY A 12 -30.54 -17.61 -10.74
N TYR A 13 -31.17 -17.84 -9.57
CA TYR A 13 -30.68 -17.31 -8.29
C TYR A 13 -29.32 -17.89 -7.90
N ARG A 14 -29.10 -19.20 -8.04
CA ARG A 14 -27.78 -19.80 -7.73
C ARG A 14 -26.68 -19.29 -8.65
N LEU A 15 -26.98 -19.10 -9.94
CA LEU A 15 -26.03 -18.55 -10.90
C LEU A 15 -25.73 -17.07 -10.62
N THR A 16 -26.74 -16.25 -10.30
CA THR A 16 -26.53 -14.84 -9.94
C THR A 16 -25.80 -14.68 -8.61
N THR A 17 -26.06 -15.54 -7.63
CA THR A 17 -25.35 -15.50 -6.34
C THR A 17 -23.86 -15.86 -6.52
N VAL A 18 -23.55 -16.88 -7.32
CA VAL A 18 -22.16 -17.24 -7.67
C VAL A 18 -21.47 -16.13 -8.45
N LEU A 19 -22.16 -15.50 -9.41
CA LEU A 19 -21.61 -14.42 -10.22
C LEU A 19 -21.36 -13.14 -9.39
N LEU A 20 -22.25 -12.81 -8.44
CA LEU A 20 -22.04 -11.75 -7.45
C LEU A 20 -20.86 -12.05 -6.53
N LEU A 21 -20.73 -13.30 -6.06
CA LEU A 21 -19.59 -13.72 -5.24
C LEU A 21 -18.27 -13.59 -6.02
N CYS A 22 -18.24 -13.99 -7.29
CA CYS A 22 -17.07 -13.81 -8.17
C CYS A 22 -16.74 -12.33 -8.39
N LEU A 23 -17.74 -11.46 -8.55
CA LEU A 23 -17.52 -10.01 -8.68
C LEU A 23 -16.90 -9.40 -7.41
N VAL A 24 -17.31 -9.85 -6.22
CA VAL A 24 -16.74 -9.42 -4.94
C VAL A 24 -15.30 -9.93 -4.76
N ILE A 25 -14.98 -11.13 -5.23
CA ILE A 25 -13.61 -11.67 -5.17
C ILE A 25 -12.69 -10.94 -6.16
N MET A 26 -13.19 -10.54 -7.32
CA MET A 26 -12.41 -9.84 -8.34
C MET A 26 -12.15 -8.36 -8.03
N SER A 27 -12.93 -7.72 -7.16
CA SER A 27 -12.64 -6.36 -6.69
C SER A 27 -11.52 -6.30 -5.64
N GLY A 28 -11.06 -7.44 -5.09
CA GLY A 28 -10.06 -7.50 -4.03
C GLY A 28 -8.60 -7.28 -4.46
N CYS A 29 -8.28 -7.12 -5.75
CA CYS A 29 -6.90 -6.94 -6.22
C CYS A 29 -6.47 -5.45 -6.23
N GLY A 30 -6.79 -4.74 -5.15
CA GLY A 30 -6.67 -3.28 -5.03
C GLY A 30 -5.56 -2.80 -4.09
N GLY A 31 -4.41 -3.49 -4.06
CA GLY A 31 -3.24 -3.01 -3.32
C GLY A 31 -2.64 -1.74 -3.95
N PRO A 32 -1.80 -0.99 -3.24
CA PRO A 32 -1.09 0.16 -3.79
C PRO A 32 -0.41 -0.19 -5.12
N TRP A 33 -0.46 0.73 -6.09
CA TRP A 33 0.03 0.45 -7.44
C TRP A 33 1.50 0.00 -7.47
N ARG A 34 2.29 0.45 -6.48
CA ARG A 34 3.71 0.13 -6.31
C ARG A 34 3.91 -1.35 -6.03
N ASP A 35 3.17 -1.90 -5.07
CA ASP A 35 3.18 -3.33 -4.75
C ASP A 35 2.89 -4.15 -6.02
N ARG A 36 1.81 -3.82 -6.72
CA ARG A 36 1.40 -4.56 -7.93
C ARG A 36 2.43 -4.45 -9.05
N TYR A 37 3.12 -3.32 -9.17
CA TYR A 37 4.16 -3.13 -10.16
C TYR A 37 5.40 -3.98 -9.85
N LEU A 38 5.82 -4.00 -8.58
CA LEU A 38 6.98 -4.78 -8.14
C LEU A 38 6.71 -6.29 -8.16
N ASP A 39 5.50 -6.71 -7.77
CA ASP A 39 5.07 -8.11 -7.77
C ASP A 39 5.05 -8.71 -9.18
N LYS A 40 4.46 -7.99 -10.15
CA LYS A 40 4.50 -8.37 -11.57
C LYS A 40 5.90 -8.35 -12.16
N GLY A 41 6.79 -7.55 -11.57
CA GLY A 41 8.12 -7.28 -12.04
C GLY A 41 9.21 -8.18 -11.48
N LEU A 42 8.85 -9.18 -10.67
CA LEU A 42 9.82 -10.10 -10.08
C LEU A 42 10.61 -10.83 -11.19
N LYS A 43 11.93 -10.79 -11.05
CA LYS A 43 12.97 -11.34 -11.93
C LYS A 43 13.02 -10.72 -13.34
N THR A 44 12.17 -9.75 -13.63
CA THR A 44 12.06 -9.12 -14.95
C THR A 44 12.51 -7.67 -14.90
N LEU A 45 12.04 -6.90 -13.90
CA LEU A 45 12.36 -5.49 -13.75
C LEU A 45 13.84 -5.26 -13.45
N THR A 46 14.41 -4.31 -14.16
CA THR A 46 15.78 -3.83 -13.96
C THR A 46 15.81 -2.62 -13.01
N GLN A 47 17.00 -2.32 -12.49
CA GLN A 47 17.24 -1.12 -11.68
C GLN A 47 16.82 0.16 -12.40
N ASP A 48 17.08 0.27 -13.69
CA ASP A 48 16.78 1.48 -14.48
C ASP A 48 15.28 1.68 -14.67
N GLU A 49 14.53 0.62 -15.00
CA GLU A 49 13.07 0.67 -15.12
C GLU A 49 12.39 1.05 -13.80
N ILE A 50 12.91 0.53 -12.68
CA ILE A 50 12.41 0.91 -11.36
C ILE A 50 12.76 2.36 -11.03
N ALA A 51 13.99 2.80 -11.32
CA ALA A 51 14.42 4.19 -11.08
C ALA A 51 13.65 5.20 -11.93
N GLU A 52 13.27 4.84 -13.16
CA GLU A 52 12.41 5.66 -14.02
C GLU A 52 11.03 5.88 -13.38
N LYS A 53 10.45 4.83 -12.79
CA LYS A 53 9.09 4.89 -12.26
C LYS A 53 8.99 5.35 -10.79
N PHE A 54 9.98 5.00 -9.97
CA PHE A 54 10.02 5.31 -8.53
C PHE A 54 10.89 6.53 -8.22
N GLY A 55 11.72 6.97 -9.17
CA GLY A 55 12.78 7.94 -8.92
C GLY A 55 14.02 7.31 -8.29
N PRO A 56 15.00 8.14 -7.87
CA PRO A 56 16.21 7.66 -7.23
C PRO A 56 15.90 7.04 -5.85
N PRO A 57 16.57 5.93 -5.48
CA PRO A 57 16.38 5.31 -4.17
C PRO A 57 16.89 6.22 -3.05
N SER A 58 16.26 6.14 -1.88
CA SER A 58 16.74 6.84 -0.67
C SER A 58 18.10 6.31 -0.21
N THR A 59 18.38 5.03 -0.45
CA THR A 59 19.69 4.42 -0.20
C THR A 59 19.91 3.27 -1.16
N ALA A 60 21.11 3.20 -1.75
CA ALA A 60 21.56 2.07 -2.55
C ALA A 60 22.79 1.46 -1.88
N LYS A 61 22.70 0.19 -1.45
CA LYS A 61 23.81 -0.56 -0.87
C LYS A 61 24.28 -1.62 -1.85
N THR A 62 25.48 -1.45 -2.38
CA THR A 62 26.17 -2.45 -3.20
C THR A 62 27.32 -3.05 -2.38
N PRO A 63 27.33 -4.37 -2.14
CA PRO A 63 28.46 -4.99 -1.45
C PRO A 63 29.73 -4.88 -2.30
N VAL A 64 30.82 -4.42 -1.68
CA VAL A 64 32.11 -4.12 -2.36
C VAL A 64 32.77 -5.38 -2.94
N LEU A 65 32.41 -6.56 -2.43
CA LEU A 65 32.99 -7.85 -2.83
C LEU A 65 32.15 -8.60 -3.89
N GLY A 66 31.18 -7.92 -4.50
CA GLY A 66 30.20 -8.55 -5.38
C GLY A 66 29.04 -9.17 -4.58
N GLY A 67 27.87 -9.22 -5.19
CA GLY A 67 26.64 -9.76 -4.59
C GLY A 67 25.41 -8.89 -4.82
N ASN A 68 24.31 -9.28 -4.17
CA ASN A 68 23.00 -8.67 -4.38
C ASN A 68 23.00 -7.20 -3.97
N THR A 69 22.51 -6.34 -4.86
CA THR A 69 22.33 -4.91 -4.57
C THR A 69 21.02 -4.70 -3.84
N VAL A 70 21.02 -3.88 -2.78
CA VAL A 70 19.79 -3.58 -2.03
C VAL A 70 19.47 -2.11 -2.14
N TRP A 71 18.29 -1.79 -2.67
CA TRP A 71 17.76 -0.43 -2.69
C TRP A 71 16.66 -0.25 -1.66
N THR A 72 16.62 0.95 -1.08
CA THR A 72 15.60 1.33 -0.11
C THR A 72 14.92 2.61 -0.55
N TYR A 73 13.60 2.59 -0.58
CA TYR A 73 12.75 3.77 -0.84
C TYR A 73 11.94 4.10 0.40
N ARG A 74 11.91 5.37 0.79
CA ARG A 74 10.99 5.89 1.81
C ARG A 74 9.89 6.69 1.12
N VAL A 75 8.65 6.23 1.26
CA VAL A 75 7.50 6.79 0.55
C VAL A 75 6.48 7.27 1.58
N PRO A 76 6.15 8.57 1.62
CA PRO A 76 4.99 9.04 2.34
C PRO A 76 3.73 8.61 1.57
N MET A 77 2.83 7.90 2.23
CA MET A 77 1.52 7.49 1.69
C MET A 77 0.41 8.17 2.48
N GLY A 78 -0.65 8.63 1.80
CA GLY A 78 -1.87 9.11 2.47
C GLY A 78 -2.80 7.96 2.85
N ASP A 79 -3.78 8.25 3.72
CA ASP A 79 -4.80 7.30 4.19
C ASP A 79 -5.47 6.52 3.03
N ARG A 80 -5.81 7.22 1.94
CA ARG A 80 -6.49 6.63 0.77
C ARG A 80 -5.63 5.62 0.01
N GLU A 81 -4.31 5.78 0.02
CA GLU A 81 -3.40 4.83 -0.62
C GLU A 81 -3.19 3.59 0.25
N VAL A 82 -3.11 3.77 1.57
CA VAL A 82 -2.87 2.69 2.53
C VAL A 82 -4.12 1.83 2.75
N HIS A 83 -5.30 2.47 2.84
CA HIS A 83 -6.57 1.81 3.09
C HIS A 83 -7.62 2.14 2.01
N PRO A 84 -7.48 1.62 0.77
CA PRO A 84 -8.36 1.96 -0.35
C PRO A 84 -9.86 1.62 -0.12
N TRP A 85 -10.14 0.69 0.79
CA TRP A 85 -11.48 0.16 1.07
C TRP A 85 -12.04 0.58 2.43
N ASP A 86 -11.30 1.37 3.23
CA ASP A 86 -11.86 1.88 4.49
C ASP A 86 -12.90 2.98 4.16
N PRO A 87 -14.18 2.81 4.51
CA PRO A 87 -15.21 3.83 4.27
C PRO A 87 -14.87 5.18 4.93
N SER A 88 -14.05 5.17 5.99
CA SER A 88 -13.53 6.36 6.67
C SER A 88 -12.59 7.20 5.81
N SER A 89 -12.00 6.60 4.76
CA SER A 89 -11.17 7.28 3.75
C SER A 89 -11.99 7.89 2.60
N LEU A 90 -13.27 7.49 2.46
CA LEU A 90 -14.18 7.94 1.40
C LEU A 90 -14.95 9.21 1.78
N THR A 91 -15.29 9.37 3.06
CA THR A 91 -15.65 10.67 3.62
C THR A 91 -14.38 11.49 3.77
N SER A 92 -14.34 12.75 3.32
CA SER A 92 -13.22 13.68 3.53
C SER A 92 -12.61 13.44 4.93
N GLY A 93 -11.37 12.96 4.93
CA GLY A 93 -10.80 12.02 5.91
C GLY A 93 -11.09 12.31 7.38
N ARG A 94 -11.00 11.26 8.20
CA ARG A 94 -10.92 11.38 9.65
C ARG A 94 -9.98 12.53 9.97
N LYS A 95 -10.53 13.62 10.54
CA LYS A 95 -9.74 14.81 10.87
C LYS A 95 -8.83 14.54 12.08
N THR A 96 -7.92 13.59 11.97
CA THR A 96 -6.81 13.48 12.89
C THR A 96 -5.89 14.64 12.57
N LYS A 97 -5.84 15.61 13.48
CA LYS A 97 -4.86 16.69 13.47
C LYS A 97 -3.49 16.03 13.27
N ALA A 98 -2.84 16.29 12.14
CA ALA A 98 -1.45 15.91 11.98
C ALA A 98 -0.67 16.43 13.20
N ALA A 99 0.27 15.63 13.71
CA ALA A 99 1.13 16.11 14.78
C ALA A 99 1.82 17.41 14.31
N PRO A 100 1.91 18.44 15.17
CA PRO A 100 2.50 19.72 14.79
C PRO A 100 3.90 19.48 14.25
N SER A 101 4.19 20.03 13.07
CA SER A 101 5.52 19.98 12.49
C SER A 101 6.50 20.64 13.48
N PRO A 102 7.58 19.96 13.94
CA PRO A 102 8.62 20.62 14.71
C PRO A 102 9.37 21.55 13.75
N SER A 103 8.90 22.79 13.64
CA SER A 103 9.60 23.83 12.91
C SER A 103 10.92 24.14 13.62
N PRO A 104 12.09 24.06 12.94
CA PRO A 104 13.37 24.46 13.53
C PRO A 104 13.43 25.97 13.79
N PHE A 105 12.56 26.75 13.14
CA PHE A 105 12.29 28.14 13.46
C PHE A 105 11.10 28.16 14.42
N GLY A 106 11.36 28.34 15.71
CA GLY A 106 10.35 28.30 16.76
C GLY A 106 9.10 29.14 16.45
N LYS A 107 7.98 28.71 17.04
CA LYS A 107 6.61 29.26 16.94
C LYS A 107 6.11 29.44 15.49
N SER A 108 5.25 28.51 15.06
CA SER A 108 4.51 28.58 13.79
C SER A 108 3.98 29.99 13.55
N LEU A 109 4.42 30.60 12.44
CA LEU A 109 3.86 31.86 11.92
C LEU A 109 2.48 31.65 11.28
N ALA A 110 2.05 30.40 11.12
CA ALA A 110 0.66 30.08 10.86
C ALA A 110 -0.11 30.31 12.15
N GLY A 111 -1.02 31.29 12.15
CA GLY A 111 -2.04 31.41 13.19
C GLY A 111 -2.86 30.12 13.32
N SER A 112 -3.86 30.11 14.21
CA SER A 112 -4.73 28.96 14.52
C SER A 112 -5.46 28.30 13.33
N GLU A 113 -5.28 28.80 12.11
CA GLU A 113 -5.62 28.14 10.85
C GLU A 113 -4.40 27.40 10.28
N GLU A 114 -4.02 26.29 10.91
CA GLU A 114 -3.11 25.35 10.25
C GLU A 114 -3.93 24.60 9.18
N PRO A 115 -3.57 24.69 7.89
CA PRO A 115 -4.30 23.99 6.84
C PRO A 115 -4.33 22.50 7.17
N TYR A 116 -5.51 21.90 7.10
CA TYR A 116 -5.68 20.46 7.30
C TYR A 116 -4.68 19.69 6.44
N ARG A 117 -3.66 19.10 7.07
CA ARG A 117 -2.72 18.20 6.41
C ARG A 117 -3.18 16.77 6.64
N GLU A 118 -3.37 16.05 5.54
CA GLU A 118 -3.68 14.63 5.57
C GLU A 118 -2.53 13.88 6.29
N PRO A 119 -2.84 13.00 7.26
CA PRO A 119 -1.81 12.20 7.92
C PRO A 119 -1.06 11.36 6.89
N LEU A 120 0.26 11.55 6.82
CA LEU A 120 1.13 10.78 5.93
C LEU A 120 1.77 9.62 6.71
N TYR A 121 1.56 8.41 6.23
CA TYR A 121 2.20 7.18 6.70
C TYR A 121 3.56 7.05 6.02
N CYS A 122 4.62 6.79 6.79
CA CYS A 122 5.92 6.50 6.20
C CYS A 122 6.05 4.99 5.98
N TYR A 123 6.21 4.59 4.72
CA TYR A 123 6.52 3.22 4.35
C TYR A 123 7.90 3.13 3.72
N ARG A 124 8.56 2.01 3.97
CA ARG A 124 9.86 1.64 3.44
C ARG A 124 9.72 0.44 2.51
N TYR A 125 10.11 0.62 1.26
CA TYR A 125 10.28 -0.49 0.32
C TYR A 125 11.74 -0.88 0.28
N THR A 126 12.03 -2.17 0.49
CA THR A 126 13.36 -2.73 0.33
C THR A 126 13.34 -3.67 -0.86
N LEU A 127 14.12 -3.34 -1.88
CA LEU A 127 14.25 -4.08 -3.13
C LEU A 127 15.61 -4.75 -3.14
N SER A 128 15.63 -6.04 -3.41
CA SER A 128 16.85 -6.82 -3.57
C SER A 128 17.03 -7.16 -5.04
N PHE A 129 18.18 -6.82 -5.60
CA PHE A 129 18.55 -7.13 -6.97
C PHE A 129 19.58 -8.25 -6.99
N ASP A 130 19.51 -9.10 -8.00
CA ASP A 130 20.55 -10.09 -8.29
C ASP A 130 21.78 -9.45 -8.96
N GLU A 131 22.76 -10.29 -9.32
CA GLU A 131 23.98 -9.88 -9.99
C GLU A 131 23.72 -9.34 -11.41
N ASP A 132 22.64 -9.78 -12.06
CA ASP A 132 22.17 -9.31 -13.36
C ASP A 132 21.41 -7.98 -13.27
N LYS A 133 21.37 -7.35 -12.08
CA LYS A 133 20.65 -6.10 -11.76
C LYS A 133 19.14 -6.20 -11.96
N ARG A 134 18.57 -7.40 -11.83
CA ARG A 134 17.13 -7.67 -11.91
C ARG A 134 16.54 -7.80 -10.52
N LEU A 135 15.28 -7.38 -10.37
CA LEU A 135 14.55 -7.42 -9.11
C LEU A 135 14.35 -8.87 -8.68
N LYS A 136 15.06 -9.30 -7.65
CA LYS A 136 14.96 -10.67 -7.11
C LYS A 136 13.82 -10.81 -6.11
N ASP A 137 13.70 -9.83 -5.21
CA ASP A 137 12.74 -9.84 -4.11
C ASP A 137 12.43 -8.41 -3.64
N TRP A 138 11.27 -8.22 -3.02
CA TRP A 138 10.88 -6.94 -2.46
C TRP A 138 10.03 -7.10 -1.20
N LYS A 139 10.15 -6.15 -0.27
CA LYS A 139 9.31 -6.06 0.91
C LYS A 139 8.87 -4.62 1.20
N ARG A 140 7.70 -4.48 1.82
CA ARG A 140 7.16 -3.22 2.33
C ARG A 140 7.01 -3.30 3.85
N GLU A 141 7.55 -2.31 4.55
CA GLU A 141 7.50 -2.20 6.01
C GLU A 141 7.11 -0.76 6.39
N GLU A 142 6.47 -0.53 7.54
CA GLU A 142 6.32 0.83 8.07
C GLU A 142 7.68 1.36 8.55
N CYS A 143 7.98 2.64 8.33
CA CYS A 143 9.26 3.23 8.73
C CYS A 143 9.44 3.24 10.26
N VAL A 144 8.34 3.38 11.00
CA VAL A 144 8.30 3.37 12.46
C VAL A 144 7.30 2.28 12.85
N PRO A 145 7.71 1.22 13.55
CA PRO A 145 6.78 0.22 14.03
C PRO A 145 5.81 0.89 15.00
N ARG A 146 4.52 0.86 14.69
CA ARG A 146 3.50 1.26 15.65
C ARG A 146 3.40 0.19 16.74
N PRO A 147 3.17 0.59 18.00
CA PRO A 147 2.72 -0.38 18.98
C PRO A 147 1.39 -0.95 18.48
N THR A 148 1.39 -2.23 18.13
CA THR A 148 0.13 -2.98 18.00
C THR A 148 -0.51 -2.97 19.39
N GLU A 149 -1.75 -2.48 19.50
CA GLU A 149 -2.48 -2.50 20.79
C GLU A 149 -2.79 -3.93 21.28
N GLU A 150 -2.38 -4.96 20.54
CA GLU A 150 -2.38 -6.35 20.97
C GLU A 150 -1.01 -6.70 21.57
N GLY A 151 -0.85 -6.39 22.85
CA GLY A 151 0.39 -6.63 23.59
C GLY A 151 0.25 -6.29 25.07
N THR A 152 -0.86 -6.67 25.69
CA THR A 152 -1.01 -6.64 27.15
C THR A 152 -1.62 -7.95 27.63
N GLU A 153 -0.88 -9.04 27.45
CA GLU A 153 -1.03 -10.24 28.26
C GLU A 153 0.33 -10.88 28.51
N SER A 154 0.56 -11.23 29.77
CA SER A 154 1.69 -11.95 30.37
C SER A 154 3.04 -11.22 30.52
N GLN A 155 3.27 -10.66 31.71
CA GLN A 155 4.00 -11.36 32.78
C GLN A 155 3.68 -10.76 34.15
#